data_AF-A0A7S1MUT7-F1
#
_entry.id   AF-A0A7S1MUT7-F1
#
_cell.length_a   1.000
_cell.length_b   1.000
_cell.length_c   1.000
_cell.angle_alpha   90.00
_cell.angle_beta   90.00
_cell.angle_gamma   90.00
#
_symmetry.space_group_name_H-M   'P 1'
#
loop_
_entity.id
_entity.type
_entity.pdbx_description
1 polymer ?
#
loop_
_entity_poly.entity_id
_entity_poly.type
_entity_poly.pdbx_seq_one_letter_code
_entity_poly.pdbx_strand_id
1 'polypeptide(L)'
;LDLTRELNNEVEKLEEQIAEIKGEIEKYKGQGGQNDRQRKKLLKDLEDRLASTEARAEQYEAKALKAAKTVSQLEHGIQSIFNKIGCDKSALSDMLGTTGVTESNMMQYLGIIEQRTNELLQLYHTHAKERGDAAEPVAVIGQGPAAPAGSTIINIDPPVIGDEDDSEDESDEDEERPLSRDELKAKTLRGLTKREGQQMTKQQKRKNRKGESKVK
;
A
#
# COMPACT_ATOMS: atom_id res chain seq x y z
N LEU A 1 -81.76 29.19 -15.11
CA LEU A 1 -80.80 29.22 -16.25
C LEU A 1 -79.41 29.61 -15.75
N ASP A 2 -79.25 30.71 -15.01
CA ASP A 2 -77.94 31.07 -14.43
C ASP A 2 -77.43 30.07 -13.39
N LEU A 3 -78.27 29.65 -12.44
CA LEU A 3 -77.88 28.65 -11.41
C LEU A 3 -77.39 27.32 -12.03
N THR A 4 -77.95 26.93 -13.17
CA THR A 4 -77.59 25.69 -13.88
C THR A 4 -76.25 25.83 -14.59
N ARG A 5 -75.93 27.02 -15.12
CA ARG A 5 -74.62 27.34 -15.71
C ARG A 5 -73.53 27.43 -14.64
N GLU A 6 -73.85 28.04 -13.52
CA GLU A 6 -72.94 28.19 -12.38
C GLU A 6 -72.61 26.83 -11.76
N LEU A 7 -73.61 25.97 -11.55
CA LEU A 7 -73.38 24.58 -11.14
C LEU A 7 -72.52 23.80 -12.14
N ASN A 8 -72.75 23.97 -13.44
CA ASN A 8 -71.95 23.26 -14.45
C ASN A 8 -70.49 23.73 -14.47
N ASN A 9 -70.25 25.04 -14.31
CA ASN A 9 -68.88 25.56 -14.16
C ASN A 9 -68.22 25.05 -12.88
N GLU A 10 -68.96 24.95 -11.78
CA GLU A 10 -68.46 24.39 -10.52
C GLU A 10 -68.10 22.90 -10.68
N VAL A 11 -68.94 22.14 -11.40
CA VAL A 11 -68.68 20.72 -11.71
C VAL A 11 -67.41 20.57 -12.56
N GLU A 12 -67.25 21.34 -13.65
CA GLU A 12 -66.03 21.29 -14.47
C GLU A 12 -64.78 21.62 -13.65
N LYS A 13 -64.86 22.64 -12.79
CA LYS A 13 -63.75 23.05 -11.92
C LYS A 13 -63.38 21.97 -10.89
N LEU A 14 -64.38 21.32 -10.29
CA LEU A 14 -64.15 20.22 -9.36
C LEU A 14 -63.59 18.98 -10.08
N GLU A 15 -64.02 18.69 -11.30
CA GLU A 15 -63.47 17.60 -12.10
C GLU A 15 -62.01 17.86 -12.50
N GLU A 16 -61.66 19.09 -12.85
CA GLU A 16 -60.29 19.50 -13.11
C GLU A 16 -59.40 19.35 -11.86
N GLN A 17 -59.87 19.80 -10.70
CA GLN A 17 -59.17 19.62 -9.42
C GLN A 17 -59.01 18.14 -9.05
N ILE A 18 -60.02 17.31 -9.28
CA ILE A 18 -59.93 15.87 -9.04
C ILE A 18 -58.89 15.23 -9.98
N ALA A 19 -58.82 15.66 -11.23
CA ALA A 19 -57.84 15.18 -12.20
C ALA A 19 -56.41 15.59 -11.80
N GLU A 20 -56.22 16.84 -11.39
CA GLU A 20 -54.94 17.38 -10.91
C GLU A 20 -54.45 16.61 -9.68
N ILE A 21 -55.29 16.49 -8.64
CA ILE A 21 -54.95 15.78 -7.40
C ILE A 21 -54.64 14.29 -7.67
N LYS A 22 -55.40 13.63 -8.56
CA LYS A 22 -55.10 12.24 -8.95
C LYS A 22 -53.76 12.12 -9.66
N GLY A 23 -53.42 13.09 -10.52
CA GLY A 23 -52.12 13.16 -11.19
C GLY A 23 -50.97 13.33 -10.19
N GLU A 24 -51.13 14.20 -9.19
CA GLU A 24 -50.16 14.36 -8.12
C GLU A 24 -49.99 13.08 -7.29
N ILE A 25 -51.09 12.41 -6.93
CA ILE A 25 -51.05 11.15 -6.18
C ILE A 25 -50.21 10.10 -6.92
N GLU A 26 -50.43 9.88 -8.22
CA GLU A 26 -49.63 8.90 -8.96
C GLU A 26 -48.17 9.30 -9.12
N LYS A 27 -47.89 10.60 -9.28
CA LYS A 27 -46.51 11.11 -9.29
C LYS A 27 -45.79 10.81 -7.98
N TYR A 28 -46.41 11.10 -6.83
CA TYR A 28 -45.81 10.84 -5.52
C TYR A 28 -45.70 9.35 -5.20
N LYS A 29 -46.67 8.54 -5.65
CA LYS A 29 -46.66 7.09 -5.47
C LYS A 29 -45.53 6.42 -6.28
N GLY A 30 -45.31 6.87 -7.52
CA GLY A 30 -44.18 6.45 -8.35
C GLY A 30 -42.82 6.90 -7.79
N GLN A 31 -42.72 8.16 -7.34
CA GLN A 31 -41.49 8.70 -6.75
C GLN A 31 -41.14 8.04 -5.41
N GLY A 32 -42.12 7.72 -4.56
CA GLY A 32 -41.88 7.07 -3.26
C GLY A 32 -41.19 5.71 -3.40
N GLY A 33 -41.67 4.87 -4.32
CA GLY A 33 -41.06 3.56 -4.57
C GLY A 33 -39.66 3.62 -5.19
N GLN A 34 -39.40 4.63 -6.03
CA GLN A 34 -38.09 4.82 -6.64
C GLN A 34 -37.06 5.35 -5.62
N ASN A 35 -37.47 6.31 -4.77
CA ASN A 35 -36.65 6.84 -3.68
C ASN A 35 -36.31 5.75 -2.66
N ASP A 36 -37.27 4.90 -2.28
CA ASP A 36 -37.03 3.81 -1.34
C ASP A 36 -36.07 2.75 -1.90
N ARG A 37 -36.14 2.44 -3.20
CA ARG A 37 -35.17 1.54 -3.84
C ARG A 37 -33.78 2.13 -3.85
N GLN A 38 -33.65 3.43 -4.16
CA GLN A 38 -32.37 4.11 -4.18
C GLN A 38 -31.76 4.20 -2.76
N ARG A 39 -32.58 4.52 -1.76
CA ARG A 39 -32.17 4.51 -0.35
C ARG A 39 -31.71 3.13 0.09
N LYS A 40 -32.47 2.06 -0.22
CA LYS A 40 -32.07 0.68 0.09
C LYS A 40 -30.75 0.29 -0.56
N LYS A 41 -30.54 0.68 -1.83
CA LYS A 41 -29.27 0.41 -2.52
C LYS A 41 -28.10 1.14 -1.85
N LEU A 42 -28.29 2.41 -1.49
CA LEU A 42 -27.27 3.19 -0.79
C LEU A 42 -26.98 2.60 0.59
N LEU A 43 -28.00 2.21 1.33
CA LEU A 43 -27.86 1.61 2.65
C LEU A 43 -27.02 0.32 2.58
N LYS A 44 -27.32 -0.53 1.60
CA LYS A 44 -26.54 -1.74 1.34
C LYS A 44 -25.09 -1.44 0.95
N ASP A 45 -24.85 -0.48 0.07
CA ASP A 45 -23.49 -0.10 -0.33
C ASP A 45 -22.66 0.41 0.88
N LEU A 46 -23.31 1.18 1.77
CA LEU A 46 -22.68 1.64 3.00
C LEU A 46 -22.42 0.51 3.99
N GLU A 47 -23.34 -0.45 4.14
CA GLU A 47 -23.14 -1.65 4.96
C GLU A 47 -21.97 -2.49 4.43
N ASP A 48 -21.90 -2.71 3.11
CA ASP A 48 -20.82 -3.48 2.48
C ASP A 48 -19.47 -2.76 2.64
N ARG A 49 -19.44 -1.42 2.46
CA ARG A 49 -18.24 -0.59 2.71
C ARG A 49 -17.82 -0.61 4.17
N LEU A 50 -18.78 -0.53 5.11
CA LEU A 50 -18.49 -0.58 6.54
C LEU A 50 -17.84 -1.92 6.89
N ALA A 51 -18.43 -3.03 6.47
CA ALA A 51 -17.90 -4.36 6.72
C ALA A 51 -16.49 -4.56 6.12
N SER A 52 -16.26 -4.06 4.89
CA SER A 52 -14.94 -4.11 4.26
C SER A 52 -13.90 -3.29 5.02
N THR A 53 -14.24 -2.07 5.42
CA THR A 53 -13.35 -1.19 6.18
C THR A 53 -13.05 -1.75 7.58
N GLU A 54 -14.04 -2.31 8.26
CA GLU A 54 -13.85 -2.97 9.56
C GLU A 54 -12.91 -4.18 9.44
N ALA A 55 -13.11 -5.04 8.44
CA ALA A 55 -12.22 -6.17 8.18
C ALA A 55 -10.78 -5.73 7.88
N ARG A 56 -10.62 -4.65 7.10
CA ARG A 56 -9.30 -4.06 6.83
C ARG A 56 -8.67 -3.50 8.10
N ALA A 57 -9.43 -2.78 8.92
CA ALA A 57 -8.94 -2.23 10.18
C ALA A 57 -8.45 -3.34 11.13
N GLU A 58 -9.21 -4.43 11.27
CA GLU A 58 -8.81 -5.58 12.08
C GLU A 58 -7.53 -6.23 11.54
N GLN A 59 -7.39 -6.35 10.22
CA GLN A 59 -6.16 -6.86 9.61
C GLN A 59 -4.95 -5.95 9.89
N TYR A 60 -5.12 -4.63 9.81
CA TYR A 60 -4.04 -3.69 10.10
C TYR A 60 -3.65 -3.71 11.58
N GLU A 61 -4.62 -3.84 12.49
CA GLU A 61 -4.36 -4.00 13.91
C GLU A 61 -3.57 -5.28 14.21
N ALA A 62 -3.96 -6.40 13.60
CA ALA A 62 -3.23 -7.66 13.73
C ALA A 62 -1.79 -7.58 13.19
N LYS A 63 -1.60 -6.90 12.04
CA LYS A 63 -0.26 -6.64 11.47
C LYS A 63 0.59 -5.76 12.40
N ALA A 64 0.01 -4.69 12.94
CA ALA A 64 0.70 -3.79 13.87
C ALA A 64 1.12 -4.51 15.16
N LEU A 65 0.25 -5.35 15.74
CA LEU A 65 0.58 -6.17 16.91
C LEU A 65 1.74 -7.14 16.63
N LYS A 66 1.74 -7.78 15.45
CA LYS A 66 2.83 -8.68 15.04
C LYS A 66 4.15 -7.92 14.84
N ALA A 67 4.11 -6.72 14.25
CA ALA A 67 5.27 -5.86 14.08
C ALA A 67 5.84 -5.43 15.44
N ALA A 68 4.99 -4.94 16.36
CA ALA A 68 5.40 -4.55 17.71
C ALA A 68 6.03 -5.71 18.48
N LYS A 69 5.49 -6.93 18.36
CA LYS A 69 6.09 -8.13 18.96
C LYS A 69 7.48 -8.43 18.40
N THR A 70 7.67 -8.26 17.08
CA THR A 70 8.96 -8.44 16.43
C THR A 70 9.98 -7.41 16.93
N VAL A 71 9.59 -6.13 17.02
CA VAL A 71 10.44 -5.06 17.56
C VAL A 71 10.85 -5.36 18.98
N SER A 72 9.92 -5.76 19.85
CA SER A 72 10.26 -6.12 21.22
C SER A 72 11.25 -7.30 21.30
N GLN A 73 11.09 -8.33 20.46
CA GLN A 73 12.06 -9.42 20.40
C GLN A 73 13.46 -8.95 19.97
N LEU A 74 13.53 -8.01 19.04
CA LEU A 74 14.79 -7.38 18.61
C LEU A 74 15.42 -6.58 19.75
N GLU A 75 14.66 -5.74 20.46
CA GLU A 75 15.14 -4.97 21.61
C GLU A 75 15.79 -5.90 22.66
N HIS A 76 15.11 -7.00 23.01
CA HIS A 76 15.63 -7.99 23.96
C HIS A 76 16.87 -8.73 23.41
N GLY A 77 16.87 -9.09 22.13
CA GLY A 77 18.00 -9.77 21.48
C GLY A 77 19.25 -8.90 21.45
N ILE A 78 19.11 -7.64 21.06
CA ILE A 78 20.18 -6.64 21.02
C ILE A 78 20.70 -6.38 22.43
N GLN A 79 19.80 -6.19 23.40
CA GLN A 79 20.18 -6.00 24.80
C GLN A 79 20.95 -7.22 25.34
N SER A 80 20.55 -8.43 24.97
CA SER A 80 21.25 -9.66 25.36
C SER A 80 22.66 -9.74 24.76
N ILE A 81 22.82 -9.41 23.47
CA ILE A 81 24.12 -9.43 22.80
C ILE A 81 25.04 -8.38 23.42
N PHE A 82 24.55 -7.15 23.58
CA PHE A 82 25.27 -6.04 24.22
C PHE A 82 25.87 -6.44 25.57
N ASN A 83 25.08 -7.12 26.40
CA ASN A 83 25.53 -7.62 27.71
C ASN A 83 26.53 -8.78 27.58
N LYS A 84 26.33 -9.72 26.64
CA LYS A 84 27.18 -10.92 26.46
C LYS A 84 28.59 -10.58 25.98
N ILE A 85 28.73 -9.62 25.07
CA ILE A 85 30.04 -9.20 24.54
C ILE A 85 30.72 -8.15 25.42
N GLY A 86 30.08 -7.75 26.53
CA GLY A 86 30.62 -6.83 27.50
C GLY A 86 30.79 -5.41 26.97
N CYS A 87 29.81 -4.89 26.22
CA CYS A 87 29.82 -3.49 25.81
C CYS A 87 29.69 -2.56 27.02
N ASP A 88 30.41 -1.43 27.00
CA ASP A 88 30.41 -0.46 28.09
C ASP A 88 29.08 0.30 28.19
N LYS A 89 28.35 0.03 29.28
CA LYS A 89 27.08 0.71 29.61
C LYS A 89 27.26 2.20 29.93
N SER A 90 28.44 2.58 30.44
CA SER A 90 28.77 3.96 30.83
C SER A 90 28.86 4.89 29.63
N ALA A 91 29.60 4.49 28.58
CA ALA A 91 29.77 5.30 27.38
C ALA A 91 28.45 5.51 26.64
N LEU A 92 27.56 4.52 26.72
CA LEU A 92 26.25 4.58 26.09
C LEU A 92 25.25 5.43 26.87
N SER A 93 25.21 5.30 28.20
CA SER A 93 24.29 6.06 29.05
C SER A 93 24.56 7.57 28.98
N ASP A 94 25.84 7.97 28.86
CA ASP A 94 26.22 9.37 28.71
C ASP A 94 25.88 9.93 27.32
N MET A 95 25.88 9.08 26.27
CA MET A 95 25.60 9.48 24.89
C MET A 95 24.11 9.49 24.55
N LEU A 96 23.32 8.57 25.13
CA LEU A 96 21.91 8.39 24.79
C LEU A 96 20.94 8.87 25.87
N GLY A 97 21.39 9.15 27.09
CA GLY A 97 20.55 9.63 28.20
C GLY A 97 19.41 8.69 28.60
N THR A 98 19.35 7.49 28.04
CA THR A 98 18.29 6.49 28.21
C THR A 98 18.90 5.16 28.61
N THR A 99 18.20 4.44 29.48
CA THR A 99 18.63 3.10 29.92
C THR A 99 17.83 2.05 29.15
N GLY A 100 18.54 1.17 28.45
CA GLY A 100 17.94 0.09 27.67
C GLY A 100 17.79 0.38 26.18
N VAL A 101 17.58 -0.70 25.42
CA VAL A 101 17.31 -0.65 23.98
C VAL A 101 15.84 -0.26 23.76
N THR A 102 15.62 0.71 22.88
CA THR A 102 14.32 1.16 22.38
C THR A 102 14.36 1.24 20.87
N GLU A 103 13.21 1.27 20.21
CA GLU A 103 13.11 1.44 18.76
C GLU A 103 13.92 2.65 18.23
N SER A 104 13.94 3.77 18.96
CA SER A 104 14.65 4.98 18.56
C SER A 104 16.17 4.89 18.67
N ASN A 105 16.69 4.01 19.54
CA ASN A 105 18.12 3.89 19.81
C ASN A 105 18.77 2.59 19.34
N MET A 106 17.97 1.68 18.78
CA MET A 106 18.38 0.34 18.37
C MET A 106 19.59 0.35 17.42
N MET A 107 19.63 1.28 16.47
CA MET A 107 20.74 1.42 15.53
C MET A 107 22.05 1.82 16.20
N GLN A 108 22.00 2.67 17.22
CA GLN A 108 23.17 3.08 17.99
C GLN A 108 23.73 1.92 18.81
N TYR A 109 22.85 1.12 19.43
CA TYR A 109 23.26 -0.12 20.12
C TYR A 109 23.94 -1.10 19.14
N LEU A 110 23.38 -1.28 17.95
CA LEU A 110 23.96 -2.16 16.92
C LEU A 110 25.34 -1.68 16.45
N GLY A 111 25.52 -0.38 16.22
CA GLY A 111 26.83 0.16 15.84
C GLY A 111 27.92 -0.05 16.89
N ILE A 112 27.55 0.05 18.18
CA ILE A 112 28.50 -0.19 19.28
C ILE A 112 28.79 -1.69 19.45
N ILE A 113 27.79 -2.54 19.28
CA ILE A 113 27.97 -3.99 19.23
C ILE A 113 28.92 -4.37 18.10
N GLU A 114 28.73 -3.80 16.91
CA GLU A 114 29.58 -4.02 15.75
C GLU A 114 31.03 -3.61 16.02
N GLN A 115 31.25 -2.40 16.54
CA GLN A 115 32.58 -1.92 16.92
C GLN A 115 33.24 -2.89 17.91
N ARG A 116 32.52 -3.27 18.97
CA ARG A 116 33.06 -4.17 20.00
C ARG A 116 33.37 -5.55 19.46
N THR A 117 32.53 -6.07 18.58
CA THR A 117 32.73 -7.38 17.93
C THR A 117 33.98 -7.34 17.04
N ASN A 118 34.19 -6.26 16.28
CA ASN A 118 35.37 -6.07 15.46
C ASN A 118 36.67 -5.99 16.29
N GLU A 119 36.65 -5.31 17.43
CA GLU A 119 37.77 -5.27 18.37
C GLU A 119 38.13 -6.67 18.89
N LEU A 120 37.12 -7.45 19.31
CA LEU A 120 37.31 -8.81 19.82
C LEU A 120 37.86 -9.75 18.74
N LEU A 121 37.39 -9.64 17.50
CA LEU A 121 37.90 -10.40 16.35
C LEU A 121 39.37 -10.06 16.06
N GLN A 122 39.73 -8.78 16.07
CA GLN A 122 41.12 -8.35 15.87
C GLN A 122 42.04 -8.92 16.95
N LEU A 123 41.64 -8.85 18.22
CA LEU A 123 42.39 -9.40 19.34
C LEU A 123 42.57 -10.92 19.21
N TYR A 124 41.53 -11.63 18.78
CA TYR A 124 41.61 -13.07 18.54
C TYR A 124 42.61 -13.39 17.42
N HIS A 125 42.57 -12.65 16.32
CA HIS A 125 43.50 -12.84 15.20
C HIS A 125 44.96 -12.57 15.58
N THR A 126 45.24 -11.54 16.40
CA THR A 126 46.61 -11.29 16.87
C THR A 126 47.11 -12.43 17.75
N HIS A 127 46.29 -12.91 18.69
CA HIS A 127 46.66 -14.04 19.54
C HIS A 127 46.77 -15.38 18.80
N ALA A 128 45.95 -15.63 17.78
CA ALA A 128 46.04 -16.82 16.95
C ALA A 128 47.32 -16.84 16.10
N LYS A 129 47.74 -15.68 15.58
CA LYS A 129 49.02 -15.52 14.86
C LYS A 129 50.22 -15.76 15.77
N GLU A 130 50.18 -15.28 17.02
CA GLU A 130 51.24 -15.50 18.00
C GLU A 130 51.39 -16.98 18.41
N ARG A 131 50.30 -17.75 18.35
CA ARG A 131 50.31 -19.20 18.62
C ARG A 131 50.70 -20.08 17.43
N GLY A 132 50.93 -19.52 16.26
CA GLY A 132 51.32 -20.26 15.05
C GLY A 132 50.19 -21.06 14.39
N ASP A 133 48.93 -20.83 14.80
CA ASP A 133 47.75 -21.57 14.34
C ASP A 133 47.00 -20.77 13.25
N ALA A 134 47.74 -20.29 12.24
CA ALA A 134 47.23 -19.37 11.25
C ALA A 134 46.47 -20.13 10.15
N ALA A 135 45.13 -20.17 10.25
CA ALA A 135 44.29 -20.23 9.06
C ALA A 135 44.31 -18.85 8.36
N GLU A 136 44.52 -18.86 7.05
CA GLU A 136 44.59 -17.71 6.14
C GLU A 136 43.52 -16.63 6.38
N PRO A 137 43.82 -15.35 6.11
CA PRO A 137 42.98 -14.25 6.54
C PRO A 137 41.68 -14.25 5.74
N VAL A 138 40.54 -14.11 6.41
CA VAL A 138 39.36 -13.55 5.75
C VAL A 138 39.60 -12.05 5.56
N ALA A 139 40.55 -11.72 4.68
CA ALA A 139 40.84 -10.38 4.21
C ALA A 139 39.75 -9.92 3.23
N VAL A 140 38.50 -9.94 3.68
CA VAL A 140 37.34 -9.43 2.92
C VAL A 140 36.33 -8.67 3.80
N ILE A 141 36.42 -8.73 5.14
CA ILE A 141 35.37 -8.16 6.00
C ILE A 141 35.99 -7.09 6.90
N GLY A 142 35.97 -5.83 6.46
CA GLY A 142 36.44 -4.73 7.31
C GLY A 142 36.81 -3.42 6.62
N GLN A 143 36.88 -3.37 5.29
CA GLN A 143 36.85 -2.08 4.60
C GLN A 143 35.39 -1.72 4.33
N GLY A 144 34.79 -0.98 5.27
CA GLY A 144 33.74 -0.05 4.88
C GLY A 144 34.26 0.88 3.76
N PRO A 145 33.38 1.57 3.01
CA PRO A 145 33.82 2.43 1.91
C PRO A 145 34.91 3.38 2.41
N ALA A 146 36.04 3.48 1.68
CA ALA A 146 37.15 4.37 2.04
C ALA A 146 36.81 5.88 1.98
N ALA A 147 35.53 6.20 1.71
CA ALA A 147 35.02 7.55 1.59
C ALA A 147 34.39 8.00 2.92
N PRO A 148 34.71 9.22 3.42
CA PRO A 148 34.02 9.79 4.58
C PRO A 148 32.51 9.86 4.33
N ALA A 149 31.72 9.66 5.38
CA ALA A 149 30.27 9.70 5.31
C ALA A 149 29.80 11.02 4.65
N GLY A 150 29.17 10.92 3.47
CA GLY A 150 28.64 12.05 2.71
C GLY A 150 29.36 12.41 1.41
N SER A 151 30.48 11.77 1.04
CA SER A 151 31.21 12.09 -0.20
C SER A 151 30.98 11.12 -1.36
N THR A 152 30.19 10.07 -1.18
CA THR A 152 29.85 9.12 -2.25
C THR A 152 28.60 9.59 -2.97
N ILE A 153 28.76 10.11 -4.19
CA ILE A 153 27.65 10.20 -5.13
C ILE A 153 27.29 8.77 -5.49
N ILE A 154 26.23 8.23 -4.87
CA ILE A 154 25.74 6.89 -5.13
C ILE A 154 25.07 6.92 -6.51
N ASN A 155 25.80 6.54 -7.55
CA ASN A 155 25.21 6.32 -8.87
C ASN A 155 24.59 4.93 -8.88
N ILE A 156 23.31 4.87 -8.51
CA ILE A 156 22.51 3.64 -8.53
C ILE A 156 22.11 3.43 -9.99
N ASP A 157 22.81 2.55 -10.70
CA ASP A 157 22.31 2.05 -11.97
C ASP A 157 21.06 1.20 -11.70
N PRO A 158 19.91 1.52 -12.34
CA PRO A 158 18.69 0.78 -12.11
C PRO A 158 18.88 -0.68 -12.52
N PRO A 159 18.38 -1.65 -11.73
CA PRO A 159 18.49 -3.06 -12.06
C PRO A 159 17.82 -3.33 -13.41
N VAL A 160 18.49 -4.13 -14.24
CA VAL A 160 17.88 -4.64 -15.48
C VAL A 160 16.75 -5.58 -15.07
N ILE A 161 15.51 -5.16 -15.33
CA ILE A 161 14.30 -5.97 -15.19
C ILE A 161 14.45 -7.15 -16.16
N GLY A 162 14.81 -8.31 -15.60
CA GLY A 162 14.50 -9.60 -16.21
C GLY A 162 13.05 -9.93 -15.89
N ASP A 163 12.31 -10.38 -16.91
CA ASP A 163 10.87 -10.66 -16.92
C ASP A 163 10.46 -11.79 -15.95
N GLU A 164 10.48 -11.55 -14.64
CA GLU A 164 9.96 -12.48 -13.63
C GLU A 164 9.29 -11.73 -12.47
N ASP A 165 8.21 -10.98 -12.74
CA ASP A 165 7.08 -10.82 -11.80
C ASP A 165 5.83 -10.33 -12.56
N ASP A 166 5.02 -11.27 -13.04
CA ASP A 166 3.68 -11.02 -13.59
C ASP A 166 2.63 -11.21 -12.47
N SER A 167 2.79 -10.48 -11.37
CA SER A 167 1.69 -10.24 -10.44
C SER A 167 1.05 -8.89 -10.78
N GLU A 168 0.09 -8.94 -11.71
CA GLU A 168 -0.89 -7.88 -11.89
C GLU A 168 -1.68 -7.70 -10.57
N ASP A 169 -1.24 -6.75 -9.75
CA ASP A 169 -2.11 -6.06 -8.80
C ASP A 169 -2.10 -4.59 -9.19
N GLU A 170 -2.94 -4.24 -10.18
CA GLU A 170 -3.38 -2.86 -10.35
C GLU A 170 -4.22 -2.54 -9.11
N SER A 171 -3.53 -2.13 -8.03
CA SER A 171 -4.14 -1.72 -6.78
C SER A 171 -5.02 -0.50 -7.05
N ASP A 172 -6.32 -0.72 -7.20
CA ASP A 172 -7.38 0.30 -7.24
C ASP A 172 -7.54 1.02 -5.87
N GLU A 173 -6.52 1.04 -5.01
CA GLU A 173 -6.61 1.50 -3.62
C GLU A 173 -6.39 3.01 -3.44
N ASP A 174 -5.97 3.75 -4.48
CA ASP A 174 -5.69 5.20 -4.38
C ASP A 174 -6.75 6.13 -5.00
N GLU A 175 -7.91 5.61 -5.48
CA GLU A 175 -8.90 6.40 -6.22
C GLU A 175 -10.14 6.86 -5.43
N GLU A 176 -10.05 7.05 -4.11
CA GLU A 176 -11.17 7.65 -3.35
C GLU A 176 -11.24 9.19 -3.42
N ARG A 177 -10.26 9.87 -4.03
CA ARG A 177 -10.31 11.34 -4.26
C ARG A 177 -10.72 11.67 -5.71
N PRO A 178 -11.49 12.75 -5.94
CA PRO A 178 -11.86 13.15 -7.29
C PRO A 178 -10.63 13.44 -8.13
N LEU A 179 -10.53 12.79 -9.29
CA LEU A 179 -9.41 12.93 -10.23
C LEU A 179 -9.32 14.36 -10.76
N SER A 180 -8.10 14.90 -10.80
CA SER A 180 -7.78 16.14 -11.50
C SER A 180 -7.95 15.97 -13.01
N ARG A 181 -8.21 17.07 -13.72
CA ARG A 181 -8.36 17.09 -15.19
C ARG A 181 -7.14 16.48 -15.90
N ASP A 182 -5.95 16.69 -15.36
CA ASP A 182 -4.71 16.20 -15.98
C ASP A 182 -4.47 14.71 -15.68
N GLU A 183 -4.87 14.22 -14.50
CA GLU A 183 -4.87 12.80 -14.14
C GLU A 183 -5.86 12.02 -15.01
N LEU A 184 -7.06 12.56 -15.25
CA LEU A 184 -8.07 11.93 -16.09
C LEU A 184 -7.60 11.82 -17.56
N LYS A 185 -6.91 12.84 -18.06
CA LYS A 185 -6.28 12.81 -19.40
C LYS A 185 -5.19 11.76 -19.48
N ALA A 186 -4.31 11.69 -18.48
CA ALA A 186 -3.24 10.70 -18.43
C ALA A 186 -3.81 9.27 -18.39
N LYS A 187 -4.84 9.02 -17.56
CA LYS A 187 -5.51 7.71 -17.44
C LYS A 187 -6.16 7.30 -18.76
N THR A 188 -6.81 8.23 -19.45
CA THR A 188 -7.41 7.99 -20.77
C THR A 188 -6.35 7.66 -21.82
N LEU A 189 -5.24 8.41 -21.86
CA LEU A 189 -4.15 8.19 -22.81
C LEU A 189 -3.48 6.82 -22.61
N ARG A 190 -3.28 6.42 -21.35
CA ARG A 190 -2.68 5.14 -20.97
C ARG A 190 -3.59 3.97 -21.33
N GLY A 191 -4.90 4.13 -21.17
CA GLY A 191 -5.89 3.12 -21.60
C GLY A 191 -5.92 2.93 -23.12
N LEU A 192 -5.74 4.00 -23.90
CA LEU A 192 -5.66 3.94 -25.36
C LEU A 192 -4.40 3.20 -25.83
N THR A 193 -3.23 3.52 -25.27
CA THR A 193 -1.97 2.85 -25.63
C THR A 193 -1.95 1.37 -25.22
N LYS A 194 -2.54 1.01 -24.06
CA LYS A 194 -2.72 -0.41 -23.64
C LYS A 194 -3.61 -1.17 -24.63
N ARG A 195 -4.69 -0.55 -25.12
CA ARG A 195 -5.60 -1.15 -26.13
C ARG A 195 -4.96 -1.31 -27.51
N GLU A 196 -4.10 -0.39 -27.92
CA GLU A 196 -3.37 -0.48 -29.19
C GLU A 196 -2.27 -1.55 -29.14
N GLY A 197 -1.52 -1.63 -28.03
CA GLY A 197 -0.51 -2.67 -27.81
C GLY A 197 -1.07 -4.10 -27.77
N GLN A 198 -2.25 -4.28 -27.16
CA GLN A 198 -2.95 -5.58 -27.13
C GLN A 198 -3.51 -6.01 -28.50
N GLN A 199 -3.82 -5.06 -29.39
CA GLN A 199 -4.26 -5.38 -30.75
C GLN A 199 -3.08 -5.81 -31.64
N MET A 200 -1.92 -5.15 -31.51
CA MET A 200 -0.72 -5.51 -32.28
C MET A 200 -0.18 -6.91 -31.90
N THR A 201 -0.13 -7.23 -30.61
CA THR A 201 0.30 -8.56 -30.11
C THR A 201 -0.64 -9.69 -30.56
N LYS A 202 -1.96 -9.47 -30.59
CA LYS A 202 -2.91 -10.45 -31.15
C LYS A 202 -2.73 -10.65 -32.66
N GLN A 203 -2.36 -9.60 -33.41
CA GLN A 203 -2.13 -9.70 -34.85
C GLN A 203 -0.83 -10.44 -35.19
N GLN A 204 0.24 -10.24 -34.42
CA GLN A 204 1.51 -10.99 -34.53
C GLN A 204 1.33 -12.48 -34.20
N LYS A 205 0.58 -12.81 -33.14
CA LYS A 205 0.30 -14.20 -32.74
C LYS A 205 -0.53 -14.95 -33.80
N ARG A 206 -1.39 -14.26 -34.55
CA ARG A 206 -2.15 -14.82 -35.69
C ARG A 206 -1.31 -15.01 -36.96
N LYS A 207 -0.29 -14.18 -37.19
CA LYS A 207 0.65 -14.36 -38.31
C LYS A 207 1.60 -15.54 -38.09
N ASN A 208 2.14 -15.73 -36.88
CA ASN A 208 3.03 -16.86 -36.58
C ASN A 208 2.32 -18.22 -36.75
N ARG A 209 1.08 -18.37 -36.27
CA ARG A 209 0.28 -19.60 -36.43
C ARG A 209 0.02 -20.00 -37.89
N LYS A 210 -0.04 -19.02 -38.81
CA LYS A 210 -0.22 -19.30 -40.25
C LYS A 210 1.08 -19.64 -40.98
N GLY A 211 2.24 -19.29 -40.41
CA GLY A 211 3.56 -19.65 -40.96
C GLY A 211 3.91 -21.11 -40.72
N GLU A 212 3.63 -21.63 -39.53
CA GLU A 212 3.94 -23.03 -39.17
C GLU A 212 3.08 -24.07 -39.90
N SER A 213 1.88 -23.69 -40.37
CA SER A 213 1.01 -24.61 -41.12
C SER A 213 1.40 -24.79 -42.59
N LYS A 214 2.40 -24.05 -43.10
CA LYS A 214 2.91 -24.17 -44.47
C LYS A 214 4.22 -24.96 -44.58
N VAL A 215 4.80 -25.38 -43.46
CA VAL A 215 6.02 -26.19 -43.41
C VAL A 215 5.68 -27.55 -42.79
N LYS A 216 4.80 -28.29 -43.45
CA LYS A 216 4.61 -29.73 -43.27
C LYS A 216 4.05 -30.34 -44.54
#